data_AF-A0A7J7VU85-F1
#
_entry.id   AF-A0A7J7VU85-F1
#
_cell.length_a   1.000
_cell.length_b   1.000
_cell.length_c   1.000
_cell.angle_alpha   90.00
_cell.angle_beta   90.00
_cell.angle_gamma   90.00
#
_symmetry.space_group_name_H-M   'P 1'
#
loop_
_entity.id
_entity.type
_entity.pdbx_description
1 polymer ?
#
loop_
_entity_poly.entity_id
_entity_poly.type
_entity_poly.pdbx_seq_one_letter_code
_entity_poly.pdbx_strand_id
1 'polypeptide(L)'
;MAHTQEPLSQMPVIKFKGQDFKTLRDRCLSRGLLFEDETFPADISSIGPWLLQGKHLSSLRWERPQDLLMGKAKPHFILEGASRFDIQQGEAVLAVWPVGRSGG
;
A
#
# COMPACT_ATOMS: atom_id res chain seq x y z
N MET A 1 -10.38 39.45 -15.71
CA MET A 1 -9.52 39.33 -14.51
C MET A 1 -8.94 37.93 -14.54
N ALA A 2 -7.64 37.79 -14.77
CA ALA A 2 -7.00 36.48 -14.83
C ALA A 2 -6.89 35.93 -13.40
N HIS A 3 -7.49 34.77 -13.15
CA HIS A 3 -7.23 34.00 -11.94
C HIS A 3 -5.81 33.41 -12.05
N THR A 4 -4.85 34.12 -11.49
CA THR A 4 -3.50 33.58 -11.29
C THR A 4 -3.61 32.49 -10.23
N GLN A 5 -3.41 31.23 -10.63
CA GLN A 5 -3.22 30.13 -9.68
C GLN A 5 -1.84 30.32 -9.06
N GLU A 6 -1.81 30.66 -7.77
CA GLU A 6 -0.60 30.61 -6.96
C GLU A 6 0.01 29.20 -7.05
N PRO A 7 1.32 29.07 -7.31
CA PRO A 7 1.98 27.77 -7.28
C PRO A 7 1.91 27.29 -5.84
N LEU A 8 1.11 26.25 -5.60
CA LEU A 8 1.01 25.59 -4.29
C LEU A 8 2.43 25.20 -3.87
N SER A 9 2.96 25.95 -2.90
CA SER A 9 4.34 25.84 -2.47
C SER A 9 4.60 24.40 -2.00
N GLN A 10 5.74 23.89 -2.45
CA GLN A 10 6.15 22.51 -2.34
C GLN A 10 6.13 22.08 -0.86
N MET A 11 5.16 21.25 -0.47
CA MET A 11 5.22 20.62 0.84
C MET A 11 6.47 19.73 0.89
N PRO A 12 7.34 19.88 1.91
CA PRO A 12 8.50 19.02 2.03
C PRO A 12 8.03 17.58 2.28
N VAL A 13 8.44 16.66 1.41
CA VAL A 13 8.14 15.23 1.55
C VAL A 13 8.92 14.69 2.75
N ILE A 14 8.20 14.31 3.81
CA ILE A 14 8.80 13.72 5.01
C ILE A 14 9.08 12.24 4.75
N LYS A 15 10.33 11.82 5.01
CA LYS A 15 10.74 10.41 4.88
C LYS A 15 10.24 9.60 6.07
N PHE A 16 9.24 8.76 5.86
CA PHE A 16 8.76 7.85 6.89
C PHE A 16 9.87 6.87 7.30
N LYS A 17 10.13 6.76 8.60
CA LYS A 17 11.22 5.93 9.17
C LYS A 17 12.59 6.10 8.49
N GLY A 18 12.85 7.29 7.95
CA GLY A 18 14.10 7.59 7.22
C GLY A 18 14.25 6.89 5.87
N GLN A 19 13.21 6.24 5.36
CA GLN A 19 13.24 5.53 4.09
C GLN A 19 13.18 6.51 2.90
N ASP A 20 14.10 6.37 1.95
CA ASP A 20 14.13 7.12 0.69
C ASP A 20 13.87 6.17 -0.48
N PHE A 21 12.78 6.39 -1.22
CA PHE A 21 12.38 5.53 -2.32
C PHE A 21 13.46 5.39 -3.40
N LYS A 22 14.09 6.49 -3.81
CA LYS A 22 15.07 6.48 -4.92
C LYS A 22 16.30 5.67 -4.50
N THR A 23 16.84 5.96 -3.33
CA THR A 23 17.99 5.24 -2.77
C THR A 23 17.70 3.74 -2.61
N LEU A 24 16.53 3.39 -2.06
CA LEU A 24 16.16 1.99 -1.86
C LEU A 24 15.99 1.25 -3.18
N ARG A 25 15.30 1.86 -4.15
CA ARG A 25 15.09 1.30 -5.48
C ARG A 25 16.42 1.06 -6.21
N ASP A 26 17.28 2.07 -6.25
CA ASP A 26 18.55 1.99 -6.98
C ASP A 26 19.50 0.96 -6.35
N ARG A 27 19.46 0.80 -5.01
CA ARG A 27 20.16 -0.28 -4.30
C ARG A 27 19.64 -1.67 -4.68
N CYS A 28 18.31 -1.85 -4.75
CA CYS A 28 17.72 -3.13 -5.15
C CYS A 28 18.05 -3.48 -6.61
N LEU A 29 17.92 -2.51 -7.51
CA LEU A 29 18.23 -2.68 -8.94
C LEU A 29 19.70 -3.02 -9.17
N SER A 30 20.63 -2.32 -8.52
CA SER A 30 22.07 -2.58 -8.67
C SER A 30 22.50 -3.97 -8.17
N ARG A 31 21.75 -4.56 -7.24
CA ARG A 31 22.01 -5.89 -6.71
C ARG A 31 21.19 -7.00 -7.38
N GLY A 32 20.26 -6.64 -8.28
CA GLY A 32 19.33 -7.60 -8.89
C GLY A 32 18.39 -8.26 -7.87
N LEU A 33 18.08 -7.56 -6.76
CA LEU A 33 17.25 -8.08 -5.68
C LEU A 33 15.91 -7.35 -5.63
N LEU A 34 14.88 -8.06 -5.16
CA LEU A 34 13.60 -7.44 -4.84
C LEU A 34 13.69 -6.69 -3.51
N PHE A 35 12.87 -5.64 -3.37
CA PHE A 35 12.76 -4.93 -2.11
C PHE A 35 11.97 -5.73 -1.09
N GLU A 36 12.47 -5.74 0.15
CA GLU A 36 11.81 -6.24 1.36
C GLU A 36 11.82 -5.12 2.40
N ASP A 37 10.66 -4.85 3.00
CA ASP A 37 10.49 -3.73 3.93
C ASP A 37 10.70 -4.20 5.37
N GLU A 38 11.89 -3.94 5.90
CA GLU A 38 12.23 -4.22 7.31
C GLU A 38 11.35 -3.47 8.31
N THR A 39 10.75 -2.35 7.89
CA THR A 39 9.92 -1.54 8.76
C THR A 39 8.46 -1.97 8.79
N PHE A 40 8.07 -2.82 7.84
CA PHE A 40 6.74 -3.40 7.69
C PHE A 40 6.86 -4.80 7.08
N PRO A 41 7.34 -5.78 7.87
CA PRO A 41 7.68 -7.11 7.36
C PRO A 41 6.44 -7.86 6.85
N ALA A 42 6.66 -8.81 5.95
CA ALA A 42 5.62 -9.73 5.45
C ALA A 42 5.28 -10.82 6.50
N ASP A 43 4.88 -10.38 7.68
CA ASP A 43 4.61 -11.19 8.87
C ASP A 43 3.21 -10.89 9.42
N ILE A 44 2.71 -11.78 10.28
CA ILE A 44 1.45 -11.67 10.98
C ILE A 44 1.37 -10.37 11.81
N SER A 45 2.48 -9.86 12.38
CA SER A 45 2.48 -8.59 13.11
C SER A 45 2.05 -7.39 12.26
N SER A 46 2.26 -7.44 10.94
CA SER A 46 1.88 -6.38 10.00
C SER A 46 0.40 -6.41 9.61
N ILE A 47 -0.32 -7.48 9.92
CA ILE A 47 -1.77 -7.61 9.62
C ILE A 47 -2.60 -6.87 10.69
N GLY A 48 -2.09 -6.82 11.92
CA GLY A 48 -2.74 -6.18 13.05
C GLY A 48 -3.54 -7.16 13.93
N PRO A 49 -3.62 -6.90 15.24
CA PRO A 49 -4.06 -7.88 16.25
C PRO A 49 -5.54 -8.25 16.17
N TRP A 50 -6.37 -7.39 15.57
CA TRP A 50 -7.82 -7.59 15.56
C TRP A 50 -8.30 -8.54 14.45
N LEU A 51 -7.56 -8.62 13.33
CA LEU A 51 -7.83 -9.63 12.28
C LEU A 51 -7.45 -11.06 12.72
N LEU A 52 -6.58 -11.18 13.74
CA LEU A 52 -6.09 -12.46 14.26
C LEU A 52 -7.15 -13.25 15.03
N GLN A 53 -8.16 -12.58 15.57
CA GLN A 53 -9.10 -13.18 16.54
C GLN A 53 -10.21 -14.00 15.86
N GLY A 54 -10.46 -13.80 14.57
CA GLY A 54 -11.62 -14.37 13.87
C GLY A 54 -11.34 -15.28 12.68
N LYS A 55 -10.08 -15.44 12.24
CA LYS A 55 -9.75 -16.19 11.02
C LYS A 55 -8.55 -17.11 11.21
N HIS A 56 -8.63 -18.29 10.60
CA HIS A 56 -7.53 -19.25 10.52
C HIS A 56 -6.45 -18.71 9.57
N LEU A 57 -5.53 -17.88 10.09
CA LEU A 57 -4.47 -17.25 9.30
C LEU A 57 -3.34 -18.20 8.88
N SER A 58 -3.40 -19.48 9.27
CA SER A 58 -2.35 -20.45 8.94
C SER A 58 -2.23 -20.76 7.45
N SER A 59 -3.22 -20.39 6.62
CA SER A 59 -3.14 -20.46 5.16
C SER A 59 -2.76 -19.13 4.51
N LEU A 60 -2.58 -18.07 5.28
CA LEU A 60 -2.24 -16.75 4.73
C LEU A 60 -0.80 -16.75 4.24
N ARG A 61 -0.61 -16.21 3.04
CA ARG A 61 0.69 -16.03 2.41
C ARG A 61 0.77 -14.66 1.77
N TRP A 62 1.92 -14.03 1.89
CA TRP A 62 2.22 -12.78 1.20
C TRP A 62 2.70 -13.11 -0.21
N GLU A 63 2.04 -12.58 -1.24
CA GLU A 63 2.42 -12.80 -2.64
C GLU A 63 2.67 -11.45 -3.32
N ARG A 64 3.66 -11.41 -4.22
CA ARG A 64 3.85 -10.25 -5.09
C ARG A 64 2.89 -10.37 -6.29
N PRO A 65 2.48 -9.26 -6.93
CA PRO A 65 1.58 -9.31 -8.09
C PRO A 65 2.08 -10.20 -9.24
N GLN A 66 3.41 -10.33 -9.40
CA GLN A 66 4.01 -11.21 -10.40
C GLN A 66 3.79 -12.70 -10.08
N ASP A 67 3.87 -13.07 -8.79
CA ASP A 67 3.70 -14.44 -8.33
C ASP A 67 2.23 -14.87 -8.40
N LEU A 68 1.33 -13.97 -7.99
CA LEU A 68 -0.12 -14.19 -8.02
C LEU A 68 -0.64 -14.48 -9.44
N LEU A 69 -0.08 -13.80 -10.44
CA LEU A 69 -0.45 -14.01 -11.84
C LEU A 69 0.20 -15.26 -12.46
N MET A 70 1.13 -15.92 -11.77
CA MET A 70 1.83 -17.14 -12.22
C MET A 70 2.35 -17.05 -13.67
N GLY A 71 2.86 -15.88 -14.07
CA GLY A 71 3.36 -15.63 -15.42
C GLY A 71 2.30 -15.56 -16.53
N LYS A 72 1.00 -15.65 -16.22
CA LYS A 72 -0.09 -15.58 -17.21
C LYS A 72 -0.21 -14.20 -17.85
N ALA A 73 0.13 -13.16 -17.10
CA ALA A 73 0.09 -11.79 -17.56
C ALA A 73 1.13 -10.95 -16.80
N LYS A 74 1.54 -9.83 -17.42
CA LYS A 74 2.37 -8.82 -16.76
C LYS A 74 1.48 -7.98 -15.84
N PRO A 75 1.82 -7.80 -14.55
CA PRO A 75 1.08 -6.90 -13.68
C PRO A 75 1.31 -5.44 -14.09
N HIS A 76 0.25 -4.63 -13.98
CA HIS A 76 0.29 -3.20 -14.26
C HIS A 76 -0.04 -2.44 -12.99
N PHE A 77 0.72 -1.37 -12.71
CA PHE A 77 0.47 -0.52 -11.55
C PHE A 77 -0.69 0.45 -11.82
N ILE A 78 -0.64 1.15 -12.96
CA ILE A 78 -1.67 2.03 -13.49
C ILE A 78 -1.60 1.89 -15.02
N LEU A 79 -2.75 1.79 -15.70
CA LEU A 79 -2.83 1.72 -17.16
C LEU A 79 -3.28 3.06 -17.76
N GLU A 80 -4.57 3.40 -17.64
CA GLU A 80 -5.18 4.60 -18.24
C GLU A 80 -5.67 5.59 -17.16
N GLY A 81 -4.88 5.72 -16.09
CA GLY A 81 -5.28 6.42 -14.88
C GLY A 81 -5.92 5.48 -13.87
N ALA A 82 -6.50 6.08 -12.82
CA ALA A 82 -7.19 5.35 -11.76
C ALA A 82 -8.65 5.80 -11.71
N SER A 83 -9.54 4.82 -11.79
CA SER A 83 -10.99 4.98 -11.73
C SER A 83 -11.53 4.41 -10.43
N ARG A 84 -12.68 4.91 -9.98
CA ARG A 84 -13.41 4.34 -8.84
C ARG A 84 -13.85 2.90 -9.07
N PHE A 85 -13.85 2.44 -10.32
CA PHE A 85 -14.20 1.08 -10.70
C PHE A 85 -13.00 0.11 -10.67
N ASP A 86 -11.78 0.62 -10.51
CA ASP A 86 -10.56 -0.21 -10.47
C ASP A 86 -10.30 -0.83 -9.09
N ILE A 87 -11.10 -0.46 -8.09
CA ILE A 87 -10.93 -0.86 -6.69
C ILE A 87 -12.11 -1.72 -6.25
N GLN A 88 -11.82 -2.95 -5.87
CA GLN A 88 -12.77 -3.85 -5.22
C GLN A 88 -12.20 -4.29 -3.86
N GLN A 89 -13.02 -4.21 -2.81
CA GLN A 89 -12.63 -4.67 -1.49
C GLN A 89 -12.53 -6.21 -1.49
N GLY A 90 -11.40 -6.74 -1.03
CA GLY A 90 -11.25 -8.17 -0.77
C GLY A 90 -12.10 -8.63 0.43
N GLU A 91 -12.11 -9.93 0.72
CA GLU A 91 -12.87 -10.48 1.85
C GLU A 91 -12.23 -10.15 3.23
N ALA A 92 -12.32 -8.88 3.63
CA ALA A 92 -11.96 -8.40 4.95
C ALA A 92 -13.22 -7.92 5.68
N VAL A 93 -13.67 -8.70 6.66
CA VAL A 93 -14.68 -8.27 7.63
C VAL A 93 -13.97 -7.34 8.59
N LEU A 94 -14.14 -6.03 8.40
CA LEU A 94 -14.10 -4.94 9.39
C LEU A 94 -13.62 -3.66 8.69
N ALA A 95 -14.57 -2.93 8.13
CA ALA A 95 -14.46 -1.49 7.98
C ALA A 95 -15.61 -0.87 8.77
N VAL A 96 -15.54 -0.95 10.12
CA VAL A 96 -16.37 -0.09 10.95
C VAL A 96 -15.55 1.16 11.24
N TRP A 97 -15.79 2.20 10.44
CA TRP A 97 -15.37 3.54 10.83
C TRP A 97 -16.17 3.93 12.08
N PRO A 98 -15.55 4.35 13.19
CA PRO A 98 -16.30 4.98 14.26
C PRO A 98 -16.82 6.31 13.72
N VAL A 99 -18.07 6.31 13.23
CA VAL A 99 -18.84 7.53 13.05
C VAL A 99 -18.94 8.14 14.45
N GLY A 100 -18.20 9.21 14.68
CA GLY A 100 -18.32 10.01 15.89
C GLY A 100 -19.75 10.49 16.02
N ARG A 101 -20.54 9.81 16.85
CA ARG A 101 -21.73 10.41 17.43
C ARG A 101 -21.24 11.44 18.46
N SER A 102 -21.02 12.67 17.99
CA SER A 102 -21.25 13.81 18.86
C SER A 102 -22.75 13.88 19.11
N GLY A 103 -23.16 13.71 20.36
CA GLY A 103 -24.54 13.85 20.77
C GLY A 103 -24.61 14.11 22.26
N GLY A 104 -25.13 15.29 22.61
CA GLY A 104 -25.66 15.66 23.93
C GLY A 104 -24.67 16.28 24.88
#